data_AF-A0A7C1D3T1-F1
#
_entry.id   AF-A0A7C1D3T1-F1
#
_cell.length_a   1.000
_cell.length_b   1.000
_cell.length_c   1.000
_cell.angle_alpha   90.00
_cell.angle_beta   90.00
_cell.angle_gamma   90.00
#
_symmetry.space_group_name_H-M   'P 1'
#
loop_
_entity.id
_entity.type
_entity.pdbx_description
1 polymer ?
#
loop_
_entity_poly.entity_id
_entity_poly.type
_entity_poly.pdbx_seq_one_letter_code
_entity_poly.pdbx_strand_id
1 'polypeptide(L)' 'MYTWFRVLLSRCLILFLLLLPAVQPVAAQTQLLKSGTIWQGAIDFSSMELRIVFKIQQDPGTGEIKASMDSPDQGAAN' A
#
# COMPACT_ATOMS: atom_id res chain seq x y z
N MET A 1 51.50 21.54 -12.28
CA MET A 1 50.69 22.14 -11.21
C MET A 1 49.16 21.94 -11.36
N TYR A 2 48.67 21.16 -12.34
CA TYR A 2 47.22 21.01 -12.60
C TYR A 2 46.62 19.64 -12.22
N THR A 3 47.44 18.61 -11.99
CA THR A 3 46.98 17.23 -11.72
C THR A 3 46.31 17.07 -10.35
N TRP A 4 46.90 17.66 -9.30
CA TRP A 4 46.35 17.62 -7.94
C TRP A 4 45.03 18.38 -7.83
N PHE A 5 44.93 19.54 -8.49
CA PHE A 5 43.70 20.33 -8.54
C PHE A 5 42.56 19.59 -9.27
N ARG A 6 42.86 18.90 -10.38
CA ARG A 6 41.88 18.08 -11.11
C ARG A 6 41.40 16.88 -10.29
N VAL A 7 42.28 16.25 -9.53
CA VAL A 7 41.92 15.13 -8.62
C VAL A 7 41.08 15.62 -7.44
N LEU A 8 41.41 16.76 -6.86
CA LEU A 8 40.65 17.36 -5.76
C LEU A 8 39.24 17.78 -6.21
N LEU A 9 39.14 18.42 -7.37
CA LEU A 9 37.87 18.84 -7.96
C LEU A 9 36.96 17.64 -8.32
N SER A 10 37.55 16.56 -8.85
CA SER A 10 36.81 15.35 -9.21
C SER A 10 36.27 14.60 -7.99
N ARG A 11 37.02 14.56 -6.88
CA ARG A 11 36.55 13.93 -5.63
C ARG A 11 35.43 14.73 -4.97
N CYS A 12 35.48 16.07 -5.01
CA CYS A 12 34.38 16.92 -4.54
C CYS A 12 33.13 16.77 -5.41
N LEU A 13 33.28 16.64 -6.74
CA LEU A 13 32.16 16.43 -7.65
C LEU A 13 31.47 15.09 -7.41
N ILE A 14 32.23 14.02 -7.17
CA ILE A 14 31.69 12.68 -6.88
C ILE A 14 30.97 12.64 -5.52
N LEU A 15 31.52 13.32 -4.50
CA LEU A 15 30.85 13.46 -3.20
C LEU A 15 29.55 14.28 -3.30
N PHE A 16 29.54 15.32 -4.14
CA PHE A 16 28.34 16.13 -4.38
C PHE A 16 27.27 15.37 -5.16
N LEU A 17 27.67 14.52 -6.12
CA LEU A 17 26.76 13.68 -6.89
C LEU A 17 26.14 12.54 -6.06
N LEU A 18 26.87 12.03 -5.06
CA LEU A 18 26.39 10.98 -4.14
C LEU A 18 25.42 11.50 -3.06
N LEU A 19 25.31 12.83 -2.90
CA LEU A 19 24.45 13.48 -1.90
C LEU A 19 23.10 13.93 -2.47
N LEU A 20 22.81 13.64 -3.74
CA LEU A 20 21.47 13.83 -4.30
C LEU A 20 20.57 12.73 -3.75
N PRO A 21 19.58 13.04 -2.88
CA PRO A 21 18.56 12.06 -2.57
C PRO A 21 17.86 11.74 -3.89
N ALA A 22 17.91 10.48 -4.31
CA ALA A 22 17.03 9.99 -5.36
C ALA A 22 15.60 10.17 -4.83
N VAL A 23 14.98 11.30 -5.15
CA VAL A 23 13.56 11.52 -4.91
C VAL A 23 12.83 10.60 -5.86
N GLN A 24 12.65 9.37 -5.42
CA GLN A 24 11.85 8.41 -6.16
C GLN A 24 10.40 8.90 -6.08
N PRO A 25 9.69 9.05 -7.20
CA PRO A 25 8.26 9.27 -7.15
C PRO A 25 7.66 8.02 -6.51
N VAL A 26 7.06 8.18 -5.33
CA VAL A 26 6.15 7.19 -4.78
C VAL A 26 4.97 7.14 -5.74
N ALA A 27 5.02 6.20 -6.69
CA ALA A 27 3.84 5.78 -7.40
C ALA A 27 2.95 5.14 -6.33
N ALA A 28 1.84 5.79 -6.00
CA ALA A 28 0.81 5.19 -5.18
C ALA A 28 0.38 3.90 -5.89
N GLN A 29 0.87 2.75 -5.42
CA GLN A 29 0.44 1.46 -5.90
C GLN A 29 -0.98 1.27 -5.39
N THR A 30 -1.95 1.60 -6.22
CA THR A 30 -3.33 1.17 -6.01
C THR A 30 -3.28 -0.35 -6.01
N GLN A 31 -3.30 -0.95 -4.83
CA GLN A 31 -3.40 -2.40 -4.68
C GLN A 31 -4.74 -2.78 -5.29
N LEU A 32 -4.70 -3.16 -6.57
CA LEU A 32 -5.83 -3.72 -7.29
C LEU A 32 -6.35 -4.84 -6.39
N LEU A 33 -7.55 -4.67 -5.82
CA LEU A 33 -8.09 -5.59 -4.82
C LEU A 33 -7.93 -6.99 -5.40
N LYS A 34 -7.03 -7.77 -4.80
CA LYS A 34 -6.82 -9.14 -5.24
C LYS A 34 -8.16 -9.82 -5.06
N SER A 35 -8.81 -10.23 -6.15
CA SER A 35 -10.12 -10.86 -6.09
C SER A 35 -10.08 -11.98 -5.05
N GLY A 36 -10.95 -11.91 -4.03
CA GLY A 36 -10.84 -12.69 -2.79
C GLY A 36 -10.19 -11.95 -1.61
N THR A 37 -10.29 -10.63 -1.57
CA THR A 37 -9.81 -9.84 -0.42
C THR A 37 -10.83 -9.94 0.70
N ILE A 38 -10.37 -10.37 1.88
CA ILE A 38 -11.21 -10.45 3.09
C ILE A 38 -10.84 -9.28 3.98
N TRP A 39 -11.81 -8.40 4.24
CA TRP A 39 -11.70 -7.39 5.29
C TRP A 39 -12.36 -7.91 6.56
N GLN A 40 -11.71 -7.68 7.70
CA GLN A 40 -12.20 -8.03 9.02
C GLN A 40 -12.06 -6.80 9.89
N GLY A 41 -13.12 -6.47 10.61
CA GLY A 41 -13.10 -5.36 11.55
C GLY A 41 -14.23 -5.45 12.56
N ALA A 42 -14.20 -4.52 13.49
CA ALA A 42 -15.18 -4.38 14.54
C ALA A 42 -15.88 -3.03 14.41
N ILE A 43 -17.19 -3.00 14.61
CA ILE A 43 -17.98 -1.78 14.69
C ILE A 43 -18.52 -1.66 16.10
N ASP A 44 -18.20 -0.56 16.77
CA ASP A 44 -18.78 -0.22 18.07
C ASP A 44 -20.22 0.27 17.89
N PHE A 45 -21.18 -0.44 18.49
CA PHE A 45 -22.59 -0.06 18.46
C PHE A 45 -23.22 -0.12 19.85
N SER A 46 -23.63 1.05 20.36
CA SER A 46 -24.49 1.22 21.55
C SER A 46 -24.01 0.58 22.87
N SER A 47 -22.75 0.11 22.97
CA SER A 47 -22.08 -0.65 24.05
C SER A 47 -21.66 -2.09 23.70
N MET A 48 -21.87 -2.51 22.46
CA MET A 48 -21.45 -3.82 21.95
C MET A 48 -20.45 -3.65 20.81
N GLU A 49 -19.43 -4.50 20.77
CA GLU A 49 -18.51 -4.62 19.64
C GLU A 49 -19.04 -5.68 18.67
N LEU A 50 -19.34 -5.30 17.44
CA LEU A 50 -19.84 -6.20 16.41
C LEU A 50 -18.72 -6.53 15.42
N ARG A 51 -18.29 -7.80 15.38
CA ARG A 51 -17.30 -8.25 14.41
C ARG A 51 -17.98 -8.48 13.06
N ILE A 52 -17.34 -7.99 12.01
CA ILE A 52 -17.85 -8.04 10.64
C ILE A 52 -16.74 -8.52 9.71
N VAL A 53 -17.09 -9.46 8.85
CA VAL A 53 -16.21 -10.00 7.81
C VAL A 53 -16.83 -9.66 6.46
N PHE A 54 -16.12 -8.86 5.67
CA PHE A 54 -16.48 -8.62 4.27
C PHE A 54 -15.60 -9.48 3.36
N LYS A 55 -16.21 -10.35 2.56
CA LYS A 55 -15.55 -11.09 1.49
C LYS A 55 -15.78 -10.32 0.19
N ILE A 56 -14.74 -9.68 -0.34
CA ILE A 56 -14.84 -8.83 -1.53
C ILE A 56 -14.24 -9.58 -2.72
N GLN A 57 -15.05 -9.74 -3.76
CA GLN A 57 -14.68 -10.35 -5.03
C GLN A 57 -14.90 -9.33 -6.14
N GLN A 58 -13.91 -9.20 -7.00
CA GLN A 58 -14.05 -8.43 -8.24
C GLN A 58 -14.10 -9.41 -9.40
N ASP A 59 -15.11 -9.27 -10.25
CA ASP A 59 -15.17 -9.98 -11.51
C ASP A 59 -14.05 -9.45 -12.43
N PRO A 60 -13.10 -10.30 -12.85
CA PRO A 60 -11.96 -9.86 -13.64
C PRO A 60 -12.31 -9.51 -15.09
N GLY A 61 -13.49 -9.91 -15.59
CA GLY A 61 -13.95 -9.64 -16.95
C GLY A 61 -14.82 -8.38 -17.06
N THR A 62 -15.72 -8.15 -16.11
CA THR A 62 -16.63 -6.99 -16.11
C THR A 62 -16.17 -5.85 -15.20
N GLY A 63 -15.27 -6.14 -14.25
CA GLY A 63 -14.86 -5.20 -13.21
C GLY A 63 -15.89 -5.01 -12.09
N GLU A 64 -17.02 -5.72 -12.13
CA GLU A 64 -18.06 -5.66 -11.11
C GLU A 64 -17.52 -6.09 -9.75
N ILE A 65 -17.82 -5.32 -8.70
CA ILE A 65 -17.42 -5.62 -7.32
C ILE A 65 -18.63 -6.21 -6.59
N LYS A 66 -18.47 -7.43 -6.07
CA LYS A 66 -19.42 -8.10 -5.20
C LYS A 66 -18.81 -8.28 -3.82
N ALA A 67 -19.58 -8.01 -2.78
CA ALA A 67 -19.17 -8.25 -1.41
C ALA A 67 -20.26 -9.02 -0.66
N SER A 68 -19.87 -10.07 0.08
CA SER A 68 -20.73 -10.67 1.10
C SER A 68 -20.27 -10.21 2.48
N MET A 69 -21.23 -10.08 3.38
CA MET A 69 -21.01 -9.64 4.75
C MET A 69 -21.45 -10.76 5.70
N ASP A 70 -20.52 -11.21 6.54
CA ASP A 70 -20.80 -12.15 7.61
C ASP A 70 -20.61 -11.45 8.96
N SER A 71 -21.50 -11.75 9.91
CA SER A 71 -21.36 -11.31 11.29
C SER A 71 -21.30 -12.54 12.20
N PRO A 72 -20.09 -12.94 12.63
CA PRO A 72 -19.90 -14.08 13.52
C PRO A 72 -20.69 -13.97 14.82
N ASP A 73 -20.89 -12.75 15.31
CA ASP A 73 -21.57 -12.47 16.58
C ASP A 73 -23.11 -12.50 16.47
N GLN A 74 -23.65 -12.35 15.25
CA GLN A 74 -25.09 -12.43 14.99
C GLN A 74 -25.51 -13.77 14.37
N GLY A 75 -24.59 -14.73 14.27
CA GLY A 75 -24.87 -16.06 13.71
C GLY A 75 -25.20 -16.05 12.21
N ALA A 76 -24.89 -14.96 11.51
CA ALA A 76 -25.08 -14.85 10.07
C ALA A 76 -23.86 -15.46 9.34
N ALA A 77 -24.10 -16.54 8.59
CA ALA A 77 -23.12 -17.18 7.73
C ALA A 77 -23.66 -17.29 6.30
N ASN A 78 -22.90 -16.79 5.33
CA ASN A 78 -23.13 -16.88 3.88
C ASN A 78 -21.97 -17.59 3.17
#